data_AF-G8ZP20-F1
#
_entry.id   AF-G8ZP20-F1
#
_cell.length_a   1.000
_cell.length_b   1.000
_cell.length_c   1.000
_cell.angle_alpha   90.00
_cell.angle_beta   90.00
_cell.angle_gamma   90.00
#
_symmetry.space_group_name_H-M   'P 1'
#
loop_
_entity.id
_entity.type
_entity.pdbx_description
1 polymer ?
#
loop_
_entity_poly.entity_id
_entity_poly.type
_entity_poly.pdbx_seq_one_letter_code
_entity_poly.pdbx_strand_id
1 'polypeptide(L)'
;MSCDQKPANTMVEPRMSITESNSRHVKFDDNEEGKMPVKMAPVAKKVDYSSDESDDEDEAPQEEGLSSGKSSIEDEIREREEALKREKQEVKQRRRKLDARFREQQLEKEAKAKDDQELPEELPEEFFEKLDEEVHEKPVEQIPKHINFNDIDTEQYLPEIKKQLEKKRTNTLKRLRATTVKRGLFNVTLLDDSQKLSAMAPKREAKIMNTKDKWLKRKAIKRK
;
A
#
# COMPACT_ATOMS: atom_id res chain seq x y z
N MET A 1 -37.64 -43.02 48.44
CA MET A 1 -36.90 -43.35 47.21
C MET A 1 -37.57 -42.61 46.07
N SER A 2 -36.81 -41.73 45.40
CA SER A 2 -36.89 -41.37 43.98
C SER A 2 -36.41 -39.93 43.81
N CYS A 3 -35.17 -39.85 43.37
CA CYS A 3 -34.50 -38.66 42.90
C CYS A 3 -35.02 -38.35 41.50
N ASP A 4 -35.65 -37.21 41.28
CA ASP A 4 -35.90 -36.68 39.94
C ASP A 4 -34.90 -35.56 39.64
N GLN A 5 -33.80 -35.96 39.00
CA GLN A 5 -32.80 -35.11 38.41
C GLN A 5 -33.27 -34.62 37.05
N LYS A 6 -33.55 -33.32 36.93
CA LYS A 6 -33.69 -32.64 35.63
C LYS A 6 -32.29 -32.36 35.06
N PRO A 7 -31.95 -32.78 33.84
CA PRO A 7 -30.75 -32.26 33.17
C PRO A 7 -31.04 -30.88 32.56
N ALA A 8 -30.21 -29.91 32.93
CA ALA A 8 -30.13 -28.62 32.25
C ALA A 8 -29.49 -28.82 30.87
N ASN A 9 -30.28 -28.66 29.81
CA ASN A 9 -29.80 -28.67 28.44
C ASN A 9 -29.33 -27.27 28.06
N THR A 10 -28.05 -26.95 28.32
CA THR A 10 -27.45 -25.72 27.82
C THR A 10 -26.97 -25.95 26.38
N MET A 11 -27.77 -25.49 25.41
CA MET A 11 -27.31 -25.30 24.04
C MET A 11 -26.18 -24.26 24.04
N VAL A 12 -24.95 -24.74 23.81
CA VAL A 12 -23.81 -23.87 23.52
C VAL A 12 -23.85 -23.58 22.02
N GLU A 13 -24.31 -22.38 21.66
CA GLU A 13 -24.20 -21.89 20.29
C GLU A 13 -22.72 -21.63 19.92
N PRO A 14 -22.26 -22.05 18.73
CA PRO A 14 -20.94 -21.68 18.26
C PRO A 14 -20.92 -20.19 17.88
N ARG A 15 -20.22 -19.38 18.69
CA ARG A 15 -19.85 -18.00 18.33
C ARG A 15 -19.03 -18.01 17.05
N MET A 16 -19.63 -17.59 15.94
CA MET A 16 -18.92 -17.26 14.71
C MET A 16 -17.96 -16.10 14.98
N SER A 17 -16.65 -16.37 14.94
CA SER A 17 -15.62 -15.35 15.01
C SER A 17 -15.62 -14.53 13.72
N ILE A 18 -16.08 -13.28 13.80
CA ILE A 18 -15.93 -12.30 12.73
C ILE A 18 -14.44 -11.97 12.61
N THR A 19 -13.77 -12.50 11.60
CA THR A 19 -12.42 -12.08 11.25
C THR A 19 -12.49 -10.72 10.55
N GLU A 20 -11.95 -9.68 11.18
CA GLU A 20 -11.76 -8.36 10.58
C GLU A 20 -10.95 -8.47 9.28
N SER A 21 -11.60 -8.22 8.15
CA SER A 21 -10.93 -8.03 6.87
C SER A 21 -10.20 -6.69 6.89
N ASN A 22 -8.87 -6.78 6.99
CA ASN A 22 -7.94 -5.66 6.98
C ASN A 22 -7.99 -4.95 5.62
N SER A 23 -8.85 -3.94 5.49
CA SER A 23 -8.89 -3.04 4.33
C SER A 23 -7.59 -2.24 4.27
N ARG A 24 -6.60 -2.76 3.55
CA ARG A 24 -5.36 -2.05 3.26
C ARG A 24 -5.59 -1.16 2.05
N HIS A 25 -5.67 0.14 2.30
CA HIS A 25 -5.64 1.19 1.30
C HIS A 25 -4.29 1.12 0.55
N VAL A 26 -4.28 0.61 -0.69
CA VAL A 26 -3.11 0.64 -1.56
C VAL A 26 -3.00 2.03 -2.16
N LYS A 27 -1.99 2.78 -1.72
CA LYS A 27 -1.58 4.01 -2.40
C LYS A 27 -0.83 3.60 -3.66
N PHE A 28 -1.37 3.95 -4.82
CA PHE A 28 -0.65 3.89 -6.09
C PHE A 28 0.50 4.91 -6.00
N ASP A 29 1.72 4.43 -5.72
CA ASP A 29 2.94 5.18 -6.03
C ASP A 29 3.24 4.91 -7.52
N ASP A 30 3.24 6.00 -8.29
CA ASP A 30 3.42 6.09 -9.74
C ASP A 30 4.89 5.92 -10.12
N ASN A 31 5.49 4.77 -9.77
CA ASN A 31 6.81 4.40 -10.26
C ASN A 31 7.15 2.91 -10.04
N GLU A 32 6.46 1.99 -10.72
CA GLU A 32 7.08 0.70 -11.07
C GLU A 32 6.59 0.23 -12.44
N GLU A 33 7.43 0.48 -13.45
CA GLU A 33 7.39 -0.21 -14.72
C GLU A 33 7.45 -1.74 -14.51
N GLY A 34 6.74 -2.44 -15.40
CA GLY A 34 6.36 -3.84 -15.24
C GLY A 34 7.48 -4.81 -14.85
N LYS A 35 7.19 -5.62 -13.84
CA LYS A 35 7.82 -6.93 -13.64
C LYS A 35 6.79 -7.91 -13.10
N MET A 36 6.24 -8.71 -13.99
CA MET A 36 5.55 -9.95 -13.61
C MET A 36 6.59 -10.90 -12.98
N PRO A 37 6.32 -11.53 -11.82
CA PRO A 37 7.22 -12.54 -11.30
C PRO A 37 7.00 -13.87 -12.03
N VAL A 38 7.69 -14.07 -13.16
CA VAL A 38 7.89 -15.41 -13.72
C VAL A 38 8.95 -16.10 -12.86
N LYS A 39 8.52 -17.04 -12.00
CA LYS A 39 9.44 -17.96 -11.33
C LYS A 39 9.85 -19.03 -12.35
N MET A 40 11.04 -18.94 -12.92
CA MET A 40 11.66 -20.08 -13.62
C MET A 40 12.74 -20.69 -12.72
N ALA A 41 12.58 -21.97 -12.41
CA ALA A 41 13.62 -22.79 -11.80
C ALA A 41 14.59 -23.31 -12.89
N PRO A 42 15.87 -23.56 -12.58
CA PRO A 42 16.79 -24.14 -13.56
C PRO A 42 16.64 -25.67 -13.60
N VAL A 43 16.24 -26.21 -14.75
CA VAL A 43 16.30 -27.66 -15.04
C VAL A 43 17.16 -27.86 -16.28
N ALA A 44 18.29 -28.53 -16.11
CA ALA A 44 19.06 -29.10 -17.20
C ALA A 44 18.63 -30.56 -17.39
N LYS A 45 18.02 -30.88 -18.55
CA LYS A 45 18.10 -32.17 -19.23
C LYS A 45 17.50 -32.03 -20.64
N LYS A 46 18.27 -32.44 -21.65
CA LYS A 46 17.82 -32.64 -23.03
C LYS A 46 16.89 -33.85 -23.10
N VAL A 47 15.75 -33.73 -23.78
CA VAL A 47 15.15 -34.78 -24.62
C VAL A 47 14.25 -34.11 -25.66
N ASP A 48 14.43 -34.44 -26.94
CA ASP A 48 13.50 -34.17 -28.04
C ASP A 48 12.21 -35.01 -27.88
N TYR A 49 11.04 -34.47 -28.23
CA TYR A 49 10.10 -35.01 -29.24
C TYR A 49 8.69 -34.37 -29.14
N SER A 50 8.16 -34.07 -30.33
CA SER A 50 6.77 -34.15 -30.83
C SER A 50 5.61 -33.38 -30.18
N SER A 51 5.03 -32.54 -31.04
CA SER A 51 3.58 -32.31 -31.16
C SER A 51 2.78 -33.61 -31.13
N ASP A 52 1.70 -33.67 -30.35
CA ASP A 52 0.36 -34.03 -30.83
C ASP A 52 -0.73 -33.75 -29.77
N GLU A 53 -1.88 -33.30 -30.23
CA GLU A 53 -3.13 -33.25 -29.48
C GLU A 53 -3.60 -34.70 -29.24
N SER A 54 -3.99 -35.06 -28.02
CA SER A 54 -4.89 -36.20 -27.80
C SER A 54 -5.74 -35.96 -26.57
N ASP A 55 -7.00 -35.69 -26.87
CA ASP A 55 -8.16 -35.86 -26.04
C ASP A 55 -8.38 -37.37 -25.88
N ASP A 56 -7.88 -37.95 -24.79
CA ASP A 56 -8.13 -39.37 -24.44
C ASP A 56 -9.26 -39.44 -23.39
N GLU A 57 -10.49 -39.44 -23.91
CA GLU A 57 -11.69 -39.97 -23.25
C GLU A 57 -11.59 -41.50 -23.15
N ASP A 58 -10.77 -42.03 -22.24
CA ASP A 58 -10.68 -43.48 -21.99
C ASP A 58 -11.59 -43.90 -20.82
N GLU A 59 -12.87 -44.07 -21.14
CA GLU A 59 -13.94 -44.62 -20.30
C GLU A 59 -13.83 -46.16 -20.24
N ALA A 60 -13.35 -46.72 -19.12
CA ALA A 60 -13.38 -48.17 -18.85
C ALA A 60 -14.03 -48.52 -17.47
N PRO A 61 -14.84 -49.60 -17.36
CA PRO A 61 -15.80 -49.76 -16.25
C PRO A 61 -15.29 -50.55 -15.03
N GLN A 62 -15.68 -50.04 -13.85
CA GLN A 62 -16.05 -50.68 -12.56
C GLN A 62 -15.08 -51.63 -11.81
N GLU A 63 -14.43 -51.07 -10.78
CA GLU A 63 -14.12 -51.76 -9.51
C GLU A 63 -14.81 -51.04 -8.34
N GLU A 64 -15.81 -51.68 -7.71
CA GLU A 64 -16.64 -51.16 -6.61
C GLU A 64 -15.93 -51.04 -5.24
N GLY A 65 -14.60 -50.85 -5.22
CA GLY A 65 -13.81 -50.72 -3.98
C GLY A 65 -13.01 -49.43 -3.83
N LEU A 66 -12.85 -48.65 -4.91
CA LEU A 66 -12.03 -47.41 -4.96
C LEU A 66 -12.87 -46.15 -5.25
N SER A 67 -14.19 -46.28 -5.40
CA SER A 67 -15.09 -45.22 -5.88
C SER A 67 -15.23 -44.03 -4.92
N SER A 68 -15.22 -44.25 -3.60
CA SER A 68 -15.35 -43.16 -2.62
C SER A 68 -14.13 -42.23 -2.60
N GLY A 69 -12.92 -42.79 -2.67
CA GLY A 69 -11.67 -42.01 -2.75
C GLY A 69 -11.55 -41.21 -4.06
N LYS A 70 -11.97 -41.80 -5.18
CA LYS A 70 -11.99 -41.12 -6.49
C LYS A 70 -12.98 -39.95 -6.50
N SER A 71 -14.20 -40.12 -5.98
CA SER A 71 -15.20 -39.04 -5.90
C SER A 71 -14.72 -37.85 -5.05
N SER A 72 -14.05 -38.12 -3.92
CA SER A 72 -13.51 -37.06 -3.07
C SER A 72 -12.38 -36.27 -3.74
N ILE A 73 -11.55 -36.93 -4.55
CA ILE A 73 -10.47 -36.25 -5.29
C ILE A 73 -11.04 -35.46 -6.46
N GLU A 74 -12.04 -36.01 -7.16
CA GLU A 74 -12.71 -35.34 -8.27
C GLU A 74 -13.45 -34.07 -7.81
N ASP A 75 -14.13 -34.14 -6.66
CA ASP A 75 -14.77 -32.97 -6.06
C ASP A 75 -13.75 -31.89 -5.66
N GLU A 76 -12.59 -32.29 -5.12
CA GLU A 76 -11.50 -31.37 -4.79
C GLU A 76 -10.89 -30.71 -6.06
N ILE A 77 -10.74 -31.47 -7.14
CA ILE A 77 -10.27 -30.95 -8.43
C ILE A 77 -11.29 -29.95 -8.98
N ARG A 78 -12.59 -30.30 -8.97
CA ARG A 78 -13.67 -29.43 -9.42
C ARG A 78 -13.73 -28.13 -8.62
N GLU A 79 -13.59 -28.19 -7.30
CA GLU A 79 -13.57 -27.00 -6.44
C GLU A 79 -12.38 -26.08 -6.78
N ARG A 80 -11.19 -26.66 -6.99
CA ARG A 80 -10.00 -25.90 -7.40
C ARG A 80 -10.17 -25.24 -8.76
N GLU A 81 -10.75 -25.94 -9.73
CA GLU A 81 -11.03 -25.39 -11.06
C GLU A 81 -12.06 -24.25 -11.02
N GLU A 82 -13.12 -24.40 -10.23
CA GLU A 82 -14.10 -23.35 -10.00
C GLU A 82 -13.48 -22.12 -9.32
N ALA A 83 -12.61 -22.33 -8.33
CA ALA A 83 -11.88 -21.25 -7.66
C ALA A 83 -11.00 -20.47 -8.65
N LEU A 84 -10.24 -21.17 -9.50
CA LEU A 84 -9.42 -20.56 -10.55
C LEU A 84 -10.28 -19.82 -11.59
N LYS A 85 -11.45 -20.36 -11.95
CA LYS A 85 -12.38 -19.71 -12.87
C LYS A 85 -12.94 -18.41 -12.28
N ARG A 86 -13.30 -18.39 -10.99
CA ARG A 86 -13.74 -17.18 -10.29
C ARG A 86 -12.62 -16.13 -10.24
N GLU A 87 -11.40 -16.52 -9.88
CA GLU A 87 -10.26 -15.59 -9.86
C GLU A 87 -10.01 -14.97 -11.25
N LYS A 88 -10.01 -15.78 -12.32
CA LYS A 88 -9.88 -15.30 -13.71
C LYS A 88 -11.00 -14.33 -14.08
N GLN A 89 -12.24 -14.60 -13.68
CA GLN A 89 -13.37 -13.70 -13.92
C GLN A 89 -13.22 -12.38 -13.18
N GLU A 90 -12.79 -12.40 -11.92
CA GLU A 90 -12.54 -11.17 -11.14
C GLU A 90 -11.43 -10.32 -11.77
N VAL A 91 -10.32 -10.92 -12.17
CA VAL A 91 -9.23 -10.21 -12.85
C VAL A 91 -9.72 -9.60 -14.17
N LYS A 92 -10.48 -10.35 -14.97
CA LYS A 92 -11.08 -9.84 -16.23
C LYS A 92 -12.04 -8.69 -15.98
N GLN A 93 -12.86 -8.75 -14.93
CA GLN A 93 -13.77 -7.66 -14.56
C GLN A 93 -13.01 -6.43 -14.06
N ARG A 94 -11.94 -6.60 -13.27
CA ARG A 94 -11.07 -5.49 -12.84
C ARG A 94 -10.42 -4.80 -14.04
N ARG A 95 -9.87 -5.58 -14.98
CA ARG A 95 -9.30 -5.04 -16.22
C ARG A 95 -10.32 -4.24 -17.03
N ARG A 96 -11.52 -4.79 -17.24
CA ARG A 96 -12.62 -4.08 -17.94
C ARG A 96 -12.98 -2.73 -17.28
N LYS A 97 -13.00 -2.67 -15.95
CA LYS A 97 -13.29 -1.43 -15.20
C LYS A 97 -12.18 -0.39 -15.37
N LEU A 98 -10.92 -0.82 -15.37
CA LEU A 98 -9.77 0.06 -15.60
C LEU A 98 -9.77 0.60 -17.02
N ASP A 99 -9.98 -0.28 -18.01
CA ASP A 99 -10.04 0.11 -19.43
C ASP A 99 -11.20 1.10 -19.69
N ALA A 100 -12.35 0.90 -19.04
CA ALA A 100 -13.48 1.83 -19.13
C ALA A 100 -13.15 3.22 -18.56
N ARG A 101 -12.53 3.29 -17.37
CA ARG A 101 -12.09 4.56 -16.78
C ARG A 101 -11.04 5.27 -17.62
N PHE A 102 -10.09 4.52 -18.19
CA PHE A 102 -9.07 5.09 -19.04
C PHE A 102 -9.67 5.69 -20.32
N ARG A 103 -10.65 4.99 -20.93
CA ARG A 103 -11.39 5.51 -22.08
C ARG A 103 -12.18 6.77 -21.73
N GLU A 104 -12.83 6.81 -20.57
CA GLU A 104 -13.55 7.99 -20.09
C GLU A 104 -12.61 9.20 -19.91
N GLN A 105 -11.45 9.01 -19.28
CA GLN A 105 -10.44 10.07 -19.13
C GLN A 105 -9.88 10.56 -20.47
N GLN A 106 -9.70 9.67 -21.45
CA GLN A 106 -9.27 10.04 -22.80
C GLN A 106 -10.30 10.92 -23.49
N LEU A 107 -11.58 10.54 -23.41
CA LEU A 107 -12.69 11.32 -23.98
C LEU A 107 -12.86 12.67 -23.28
N GLU A 108 -12.71 12.73 -21.96
CA GLU A 108 -12.77 14.00 -21.20
C GLU A 108 -11.63 14.94 -21.58
N LYS A 109 -10.41 14.41 -21.75
CA LYS A 109 -9.27 15.21 -22.24
C LYS A 109 -9.51 15.72 -23.66
N GLU A 110 -10.05 14.88 -24.55
CA GLU A 110 -10.36 15.27 -25.92
C GLU A 110 -11.49 16.31 -25.98
N ALA A 111 -12.52 16.17 -25.14
CA ALA A 111 -13.61 17.13 -25.03
C ALA A 111 -13.10 18.49 -24.51
N LYS A 112 -12.29 18.49 -23.46
CA LYS A 112 -11.68 19.72 -22.94
C LYS A 112 -10.77 20.41 -23.95
N ALA A 113 -10.00 19.63 -24.72
CA ALA A 113 -9.16 20.19 -25.78
C ALA A 113 -9.97 20.81 -26.93
N LYS A 114 -11.21 20.34 -27.18
CA LYS A 114 -12.15 20.93 -28.13
C LYS A 114 -12.83 22.17 -27.55
N ASP A 115 -13.23 22.15 -26.28
CA ASP A 115 -13.78 23.32 -25.59
C ASP A 115 -12.76 24.46 -25.50
N ASP A 116 -11.46 24.15 -25.33
CA ASP A 116 -10.37 25.14 -25.36
C ASP A 116 -10.16 25.76 -26.77
N GLN A 117 -10.67 25.13 -27.84
CA GLN A 117 -10.71 25.71 -29.20
C GLN A 117 -11.98 26.56 -29.46
N GLU A 118 -13.03 26.40 -28.66
CA GLU A 118 -14.24 27.24 -28.66
C GLU A 118 -14.18 28.37 -27.60
N LEU A 119 -13.00 28.69 -27.08
CA LEU A 119 -12.81 29.83 -26.18
C LEU A 119 -13.24 31.14 -26.89
N PRO A 120 -14.08 32.00 -26.27
CA PRO A 120 -14.44 33.29 -26.83
C PRO A 120 -13.20 34.14 -27.09
N GLU A 121 -13.17 34.76 -28.27
CA GLU A 121 -11.97 35.20 -28.99
C GLU A 121 -11.17 36.33 -28.32
N GLU A 122 -11.68 37.03 -27.31
CA GLU A 122 -10.99 38.19 -26.76
C GLU A 122 -11.20 38.29 -25.23
N LEU A 123 -10.11 38.21 -24.46
CA LEU A 123 -10.12 38.73 -23.09
C LEU A 123 -10.41 40.24 -23.17
N PRO A 124 -11.27 40.80 -22.29
CA PRO A 124 -11.54 42.23 -22.28
C PRO A 124 -10.23 43.03 -22.19
N GLU A 125 -9.95 43.89 -23.17
CA GLU A 125 -8.73 44.71 -23.22
C GLU A 125 -8.56 45.58 -21.96
N GLU A 126 -9.67 45.96 -21.31
CA GLU A 126 -9.68 46.70 -20.05
C GLU A 126 -8.97 45.95 -18.89
N PHE A 127 -8.82 44.62 -18.97
CA PHE A 127 -8.07 43.84 -17.99
C PHE A 127 -6.56 44.04 -18.13
N PHE A 128 -6.06 44.17 -19.36
CA PHE A 128 -4.65 44.40 -19.63
C PHE A 128 -4.25 45.85 -19.34
N GLU A 129 -5.11 46.83 -19.63
CA GLU A 129 -4.87 48.23 -19.29
C GLU A 129 -4.70 48.44 -17.78
N LYS A 130 -5.50 47.76 -16.95
CA LYS A 130 -5.34 47.79 -15.48
C LYS A 130 -4.04 47.18 -14.98
N LEU A 131 -3.56 46.11 -15.63
CA LEU A 131 -2.30 45.47 -15.27
C LEU A 131 -1.11 46.34 -15.66
N ASP A 132 -1.15 46.98 -16.82
CA ASP A 132 -0.10 47.91 -17.25
C ASP A 132 -0.09 49.19 -16.39
N GLU A 133 -1.26 49.71 -15.98
CA GLU A 133 -1.35 50.81 -15.00
C GLU A 133 -0.76 50.43 -13.63
N GLU A 134 -1.04 49.22 -13.11
CA GLU A 134 -0.47 48.75 -11.82
C GLU A 134 1.05 48.48 -11.89
N VAL A 135 1.58 48.11 -13.06
CA VAL A 135 3.02 47.88 -13.28
C VAL A 135 3.79 49.19 -13.42
N HIS A 136 3.18 50.26 -13.95
CA HIS A 136 3.85 51.55 -14.09
C HIS A 136 3.99 52.35 -12.78
N GLU A 137 3.21 52.04 -11.75
CA GLU A 137 3.31 52.73 -10.45
C GLU A 137 4.39 52.15 -9.50
N LYS A 138 4.94 50.97 -9.80
CA LYS A 138 6.01 50.35 -8.98
C LYS A 138 7.12 49.79 -9.88
N PRO A 139 8.33 50.39 -9.91
CA PRO A 139 9.44 49.81 -10.65
C PRO A 139 9.85 48.48 -10.01
N VAL A 140 9.50 47.36 -10.63
CA VAL A 140 10.00 46.04 -10.27
C VAL A 140 11.39 45.89 -10.89
N GLU A 141 12.42 46.28 -10.13
CA GLU A 141 13.77 46.50 -10.68
C GLU A 141 14.50 45.26 -11.22
N GLN A 142 14.02 44.03 -11.02
CA GLN A 142 14.59 42.83 -11.66
C GLN A 142 13.74 41.60 -11.34
N ILE A 143 13.27 40.88 -12.36
CA ILE A 143 12.72 39.54 -12.19
C ILE A 143 13.92 38.58 -11.96
N PRO A 144 14.06 37.94 -10.80
CA PRO A 144 15.21 37.10 -10.50
C PRO A 144 15.21 35.85 -11.39
N LYS A 145 16.32 35.63 -12.11
CA LYS A 145 16.50 34.49 -13.03
C LYS A 145 16.65 33.14 -12.32
N HIS A 146 16.84 33.13 -11.00
CA HIS A 146 17.02 31.92 -10.19
C HIS A 146 16.37 32.09 -8.81
N ILE A 147 15.41 31.23 -8.48
CA ILE A 147 14.83 31.14 -7.15
C ILE A 147 15.55 30.05 -6.35
N ASN A 148 16.20 30.44 -5.24
CA ASN A 148 16.79 29.49 -4.31
C ASN A 148 15.71 29.00 -3.34
N PHE A 149 15.31 27.74 -3.45
CA PHE A 149 14.26 27.15 -2.62
C PHE A 149 14.64 27.03 -1.13
N ASN A 150 15.90 27.29 -0.77
CA ASN A 150 16.34 27.34 0.63
C ASN A 150 16.04 28.69 1.31
N ASP A 151 15.83 29.76 0.55
CA ASP A 151 15.61 31.12 1.07
C ASP A 151 14.11 31.49 1.09
N ILE A 152 13.23 30.50 0.91
CA ILE A 152 11.80 30.73 1.07
C ILE A 152 11.57 31.09 2.53
N ASP A 153 11.24 32.35 2.76
CA ASP A 153 11.03 32.91 4.08
C ASP A 153 9.88 32.16 4.76
N THR A 154 10.26 31.27 5.68
CA THR A 154 9.27 30.49 6.40
C THR A 154 8.33 31.37 7.19
N GLU A 155 8.71 32.61 7.52
CA GLU A 155 7.93 33.51 8.35
C GLU A 155 6.59 33.90 7.73
N GLN A 156 6.51 34.01 6.40
CA GLN A 156 5.27 34.32 5.67
C GLN A 156 4.25 33.17 5.60
N TYR A 157 4.61 31.94 5.99
CA TYR A 157 3.64 30.86 6.03
C TYR A 157 2.73 30.93 7.25
N LEU A 158 1.44 30.66 7.02
CA LEU A 158 0.48 30.41 8.09
C LEU A 158 1.02 29.34 9.07
N PRO A 159 0.78 29.49 10.39
CA PRO A 159 1.36 28.59 11.40
C PRO A 159 0.98 27.12 11.20
N GLU A 160 -0.17 26.84 10.60
CA GLU A 160 -0.59 25.47 10.27
C GLU A 160 0.29 24.85 9.18
N ILE A 161 0.68 25.62 8.16
CA ILE A 161 1.58 25.16 7.09
C ILE A 161 2.97 24.88 7.66
N LYS A 162 3.48 25.74 8.55
CA LYS A 162 4.75 25.53 9.26
C LYS A 162 4.76 24.21 10.02
N LYS A 163 3.71 23.95 10.83
CA LYS A 163 3.56 22.72 11.60
C LYS A 163 3.50 21.49 10.70
N GLN A 164 2.84 21.57 9.55
CA GLN A 164 2.82 20.49 8.58
C GLN A 164 4.20 20.27 7.95
N LEU A 165 4.94 21.33 7.65
CA LEU A 165 6.30 21.26 7.11
C LEU A 165 7.27 20.62 8.10
N GLU A 166 7.22 21.01 9.37
CA GLU A 166 8.01 20.43 10.46
C GLU A 166 7.71 18.95 10.69
N LYS A 167 6.42 18.56 10.66
CA LYS A 167 6.01 17.15 10.72
C LYS A 167 6.59 16.36 9.54
N LYS A 168 6.52 16.90 8.31
CA LYS A 168 7.11 16.27 7.13
C LYS A 168 8.63 16.12 7.31
N ARG A 169 9.34 17.17 7.71
CA ARG A 169 10.80 17.16 7.97
C ARG A 169 11.20 16.14 9.03
N THR A 170 10.49 16.07 10.15
CA THR A 170 10.79 15.09 11.21
C THR A 170 10.53 13.65 10.76
N ASN A 171 9.49 13.41 9.96
CA ASN A 171 9.19 12.09 9.43
C ASN A 171 10.19 11.65 8.35
N THR A 172 10.61 12.55 7.45
CA THR A 172 11.66 12.24 6.47
C THR A 172 12.98 11.96 7.16
N LEU A 173 13.37 12.76 8.17
CA LEU A 173 14.58 12.51 8.95
C LEU A 173 14.53 11.17 9.72
N LYS A 174 13.37 10.77 10.26
CA LYS A 174 13.21 9.45 10.89
C LYS A 174 13.43 8.32 9.88
N ARG A 175 12.90 8.46 8.66
CA ARG A 175 13.10 7.49 7.58
C ARG A 175 14.57 7.41 7.15
N LEU A 176 15.23 8.56 7.01
CA LEU A 176 16.65 8.62 6.62
C LEU A 176 17.58 8.05 7.71
N ARG A 177 17.24 8.23 8.99
CA ARG A 177 18.02 7.70 10.12
C ARG A 177 17.72 6.23 10.44
N ALA A 178 16.73 5.61 9.78
CA ALA A 178 16.40 4.21 10.03
C ALA A 178 17.51 3.31 9.45
N THR A 179 18.15 2.52 10.32
CA THR A 179 19.19 1.55 9.92
C THR A 179 18.60 0.22 9.46
N THR A 180 17.29 0.02 9.63
CA THR A 180 16.57 -1.21 9.29
C THR A 180 15.52 -0.92 8.22
N VAL A 181 15.55 -1.68 7.12
CA VAL A 181 14.57 -1.58 6.03
C VAL A 181 13.98 -2.96 5.76
N LYS A 182 12.64 -3.05 5.69
CA LYS A 182 11.94 -4.27 5.30
C LYS A 182 11.92 -4.40 3.77
N ARG A 183 12.43 -5.51 3.25
CA ARG A 183 12.44 -5.88 1.83
C ARG A 183 11.66 -7.19 1.67
N GLY A 184 10.35 -7.08 1.44
CA GLY A 184 9.46 -8.23 1.36
C GLY A 184 9.35 -8.98 2.69
N LEU A 185 9.75 -10.25 2.71
CA LEU A 185 9.75 -11.09 3.92
C LEU A 185 10.93 -10.80 4.85
N PHE A 186 11.99 -10.18 4.35
CA PHE A 186 13.23 -10.00 5.08
C PHE A 186 13.38 -8.57 5.61
N ASN A 187 14.10 -8.43 6.72
CA ASN A 187 14.56 -7.14 7.23
C ASN A 187 16.07 -7.05 7.00
N VAL A 188 16.52 -5.95 6.40
CA VAL A 188 17.94 -5.67 6.18
C VAL A 188 18.36 -4.60 7.18
N THR A 189 19.35 -4.91 8.01
CA THR A 189 19.90 -4.03 9.05
C THR A 189 21.34 -3.64 8.72
N LEU A 190 21.64 -2.35 8.77
CA LEU A 190 23.02 -1.87 8.71
C LEU A 190 23.69 -2.04 10.08
N LEU A 191 24.90 -2.62 10.09
CA LEU A 191 25.71 -2.81 11.29
C LEU A 191 26.33 -1.48 11.71
N ASP A 192 26.34 -1.16 13.01
CA ASP A 192 26.97 0.07 13.50
C ASP A 192 28.50 0.03 13.30
N ASP A 193 29.10 1.20 13.03
CA ASP A 193 30.55 1.34 12.87
C ASP A 193 31.29 0.96 14.17
N SER A 194 32.33 0.13 14.04
CA SER A 194 33.12 -0.34 15.19
C SER A 194 33.76 0.80 15.99
N GLN A 195 34.19 1.87 15.31
CA GLN A 195 34.74 3.07 15.95
C GLN A 195 33.72 3.74 16.87
N LYS A 196 32.45 3.82 16.46
CA LYS A 196 31.38 4.44 17.24
C LYS A 196 31.01 3.59 18.46
N LEU A 197 31.00 2.27 18.31
CA LEU A 197 30.73 1.33 19.41
C LEU A 197 31.84 1.35 20.47
N SER A 198 33.10 1.53 20.03
CA SER A 198 34.23 1.63 20.96
C SER A 198 34.37 3.02 21.60
N ALA A 199 34.02 4.09 20.88
CA ALA A 199 34.23 5.46 21.36
C ALA A 199 33.20 5.90 22.40
N MET A 200 31.98 5.35 22.37
CA MET A 200 30.89 5.74 23.27
C MET A 200 30.29 4.55 24.00
N ALA A 201 29.96 4.75 25.27
CA ALA A 201 29.20 3.78 26.03
C ALA A 201 27.82 3.54 25.40
N PRO A 202 27.27 2.32 25.53
CA PRO A 202 25.91 2.02 25.08
C PRO A 202 24.87 2.99 25.65
N LYS A 203 23.83 3.28 24.86
CA LYS A 203 22.76 4.19 25.29
C LYS A 203 22.01 3.61 26.49
N ARG A 204 21.63 4.50 27.42
CA ARG A 204 20.81 4.12 28.58
C ARG A 204 19.49 3.48 28.14
N GLU A 205 19.07 2.44 28.85
CA GLU A 205 17.77 1.81 28.64
C GLU A 205 16.64 2.63 29.29
N ALA A 206 15.77 3.22 28.47
CA ALA A 206 14.69 4.07 28.95
C ALA A 206 13.71 3.31 29.85
N LYS A 207 13.46 2.01 29.62
CA LYS A 207 12.55 1.22 30.45
C LYS A 207 13.01 1.16 31.90
N ILE A 208 14.28 0.84 32.12
CA ILE A 208 14.90 0.74 33.46
C ILE A 208 14.99 2.11 34.12
N MET A 209 15.40 3.14 33.38
CA MET A 209 15.48 4.49 33.94
C MET A 209 14.09 5.04 34.28
N ASN A 210 13.07 4.76 33.47
CA ASN A 210 11.71 5.19 33.73
C ASN A 210 11.10 4.47 34.93
N THR A 211 11.38 3.18 35.15
CA THR A 211 10.90 2.48 36.36
C THR A 211 11.57 3.04 37.61
N LYS A 212 12.90 3.24 37.57
CA LYS A 212 13.65 3.91 38.64
C LYS A 212 13.09 5.30 38.92
N ASP A 213 12.91 6.13 37.90
CA ASP A 213 12.41 7.48 38.04
C ASP A 213 10.97 7.52 38.54
N LYS A 214 10.08 6.65 38.03
CA LYS A 214 8.70 6.53 38.51
C LYS A 214 8.66 6.10 39.97
N TRP A 215 9.54 5.18 40.39
CA TRP A 215 9.64 4.75 41.77
C TRP A 215 10.10 5.87 42.69
N LEU A 216 11.14 6.60 42.29
CA LEU A 216 11.69 7.72 43.05
C LEU A 216 10.72 8.91 43.11
N LYS A 217 10.01 9.20 42.01
CA LYS A 217 9.04 10.31 41.87
C LYS A 217 7.60 9.85 42.15
N ARG A 218 7.39 8.73 42.85
CA ARG A 218 6.05 8.23 43.15
C ARG A 218 5.31 9.20 44.06
N LYS A 219 4.00 9.37 43.82
CA LYS A 219 3.13 10.30 44.58
C LYS A 219 3.16 10.08 46.10
N ALA A 220 3.43 8.85 46.55
CA ALA A 220 3.54 8.51 47.97
C ALA A 220 4.70 9.22 48.68
N ILE A 221 5.77 9.54 47.95
CA ILE A 221 6.88 10.35 48.46
C ILE A 221 6.50 11.80 48.17
N LYS A 222 5.93 12.50 49.15
CA LYS A 222 5.59 13.93 49.07
C LYS A 222 6.88 14.76 48.96
N ARG A 223 7.52 14.75 47.79
CA ARG A 223 8.66 15.61 47.50
C ARG A 223 8.17 17.05 47.54
N LYS A 224 8.85 17.85 48.38
CA LYS A 224 8.67 19.31 48.44
C LYS A 224 9.20 19.94 47.16
#